data_AF-A0A538EBM8-F1
#
_entry.id   AF-A0A538EBM8-F1
#
_cell.length_a   1.000
_cell.length_b   1.000
_cell.length_c   1.000
_cell.angle_alpha   90.00
_cell.angle_beta   90.00
_cell.angle_gamma   90.00
#
_symmetry.space_group_name_H-M   'P 1'
#
loop_
_entity.id
_entity.type
_entity.pdbx_description
1 polymer ?
#
loop_
_entity_poly.entity_id
_entity_poly.type
_entity_poly.pdbx_seq_one_letter_code
_entity_poly.pdbx_strand_id
1 'polypeptide(L)' 'IFQAPRSWVEGSYPSLTYFNKAERGGHFAAWEEPQLFSEEIRAGFRSLR' A
#
# COMPACT_ATOMS: atom_id res chain seq x y z
N ILE A 1 -7.20 -10.62 -9.83
CA ILE A 1 -7.41 -9.36 -9.08
C ILE A 1 -7.16 -8.21 -10.03
N PHE A 2 -8.10 -7.29 -10.20
CA PHE A 2 -7.87 -6.09 -11.00
C PHE A 2 -6.90 -5.16 -10.27
N GLN A 3 -5.83 -4.73 -10.94
CA GLN A 3 -4.86 -3.78 -10.38
C GLN A 3 -5.12 -2.40 -10.97
N ALA A 4 -5.70 -1.51 -10.17
CA ALA A 4 -5.93 -0.12 -10.58
C ALA A 4 -4.60 0.59 -10.85
N PRO A 5 -4.52 1.49 -11.84
CA PRO A 5 -3.28 2.19 -12.17
C PRO A 5 -2.91 3.20 -11.07
N ARG A 6 -1.60 3.39 -10.86
CA ARG A 6 -1.06 4.34 -9.88
C ARG A 6 -1.52 5.78 -10.09
N SER A 7 -1.73 6.19 -11.35
CA SER A 7 -2.20 7.54 -11.67
C SER A 7 -3.54 7.90 -11.02
N TRP A 8 -4.38 6.92 -10.72
CA TRP A 8 -5.66 7.16 -10.04
C TRP A 8 -5.46 7.61 -8.59
N VAL A 9 -4.55 6.96 -7.85
CA VAL A 9 -4.25 7.34 -6.47
C VAL A 9 -3.50 8.68 -6.43
N GLU A 10 -2.60 8.93 -7.38
CA GLU A 10 -1.89 10.21 -7.49
C GLU A 10 -2.85 11.38 -7.79
N GLY A 11 -3.85 11.18 -8.65
CA GLY A 11 -4.87 12.18 -8.92
C GLY A 11 -5.85 12.40 -7.76
N SER A 12 -6.13 11.35 -6.98
CA SER A 12 -7.11 11.41 -5.89
C SER A 12 -6.52 11.92 -4.56
N TYR A 13 -5.22 11.74 -4.35
CA TYR A 13 -4.52 12.10 -3.11
C TYR A 13 -3.33 13.01 -3.41
N PRO A 14 -3.52 14.33 -3.45
CA PRO A 14 -2.44 15.29 -3.77
C PRO A 14 -1.25 15.25 -2.80
N SER A 15 -1.46 14.75 -1.58
CA SER A 15 -0.44 14.57 -0.55
C SER A 15 -0.06 13.09 -0.36
N LEU A 16 -0.05 12.29 -1.43
CA LEU A 16 0.34 10.87 -1.35
C LEU A 16 1.80 10.75 -0.91
N THR A 17 2.03 10.36 0.35
CA THR A 17 3.36 10.30 0.97
C THR A 17 4.06 8.95 0.80
N TYR A 18 3.31 7.88 0.55
CA TYR A 18 3.83 6.53 0.39
C TYR A 18 3.00 5.72 -0.60
N PHE A 19 3.68 5.02 -1.51
CA PHE A 19 3.07 4.06 -2.42
C PHE A 19 4.07 2.94 -2.68
N ASN A 20 3.63 1.70 -2.51
CA ASN A 20 4.41 0.53 -2.90
C ASN A 20 3.51 -0.49 -3.61
N LYS A 21 4.10 -1.25 -4.53
CA LYS A 21 3.46 -2.42 -5.13
C LYS A 21 4.01 -3.67 -4.43
N ALA A 22 3.19 -4.28 -3.58
CA ALA A 22 3.53 -5.53 -2.91
C ALA A 22 3.79 -6.66 -3.93
N GLU A 23 4.77 -7.51 -3.63
CA GLU A 23 5.17 -8.63 -4.51
C GLU A 23 4.14 -9.78 -4.53
N ARG A 24 3.36 -9.94 -3.46
CA ARG A 24 2.36 -11.00 -3.28
C ARG A 24 1.21 -10.58 -2.37
N GLY A 25 0.18 -11.43 -2.28
CA GLY A 25 -1.07 -11.19 -1.54
C GLY A 25 -2.24 -10.77 -2.43
N GLY A 26 -3.42 -10.70 -1.82
CA GLY A 26 -4.68 -10.46 -2.52
C GLY A 26 -5.60 -9.45 -1.86
N HIS A 27 -6.91 -9.72 -1.91
CA HIS A 27 -7.93 -8.80 -1.41
C HIS A 27 -7.87 -8.65 0.10
N PHE A 28 -7.53 -9.72 0.82
CA PHE A 28 -7.46 -9.76 2.27
C PHE A 28 -5.99 -9.67 2.73
N ALA A 29 -5.29 -8.60 2.33
CA ALA A 29 -3.85 -8.45 2.54
C ALA A 29 -3.37 -8.71 3.98
N ALA A 30 -4.12 -8.24 4.98
CA ALA A 30 -3.80 -8.45 6.40
C ALA A 30 -3.93 -9.93 6.85
N TRP A 31 -4.75 -10.74 6.16
CA TRP A 31 -4.95 -12.16 6.44
C TRP A 31 -4.04 -13.06 5.60
N GLU A 32 -3.89 -12.73 4.32
CA GLU A 32 -3.10 -13.50 3.35
C GLU A 32 -1.60 -13.34 3.60
N GLU A 33 -1.12 -12.12 3.89
CA GLU A 33 0.30 -11.80 4.05
C GLU A 33 0.53 -10.88 5.27
N PRO A 34 0.24 -11.34 6.50
CA PRO A 34 0.20 -10.49 7.70
C PRO A 34 1.51 -9.75 8.00
N GLN A 35 2.65 -10.41 7.76
CA GLN A 35 3.97 -9.81 7.97
C GLN A 35 4.25 -8.70 6.96
N LEU A 36 4.06 -8.98 5.67
CA LEU A 36 4.25 -8.01 4.59
C LEU A 36 3.32 -6.80 4.79
N PHE A 37 2.05 -7.06 5.10
CA PHE A 37 1.08 -6.00 5.38
C PHE A 37 1.55 -5.10 6.54
N SER A 38 2.01 -5.69 7.64
CA SER A 38 2.47 -4.93 8.81
C SER A 38 3.73 -4.09 8.51
N GLU A 39 4.61 -4.57 7.64
CA GLU A 39 5.80 -3.84 7.19
C GLU A 39 5.44 -2.65 6.30
N GLU A 40 4.52 -2.83 5.37
CA GLU A 40 4.00 -1.76 4.50
C GLU A 40 3.34 -0.63 5.29
N ILE A 41 2.53 -0.98 6.29
CA ILE A 41 1.92 0.01 7.20
C ILE A 41 3.03 0.78 7.95
N ARG A 42 4.01 0.09 8.53
CA ARG A 42 5.12 0.78 9.22
C ARG A 42 5.94 1.66 8.29
N ALA A 43 6.17 1.23 7.05
CA ALA A 43 6.89 2.00 6.05
C ALA A 43 6.12 3.27 5.69
N GLY A 44 4.81 3.17 5.44
CA GLY A 44 3.97 4.32 5.09
C GLY A 44 3.87 5.39 6.18
N PHE A 45 3.87 4.99 7.45
CA PHE A 45 3.84 5.94 8.57
C PHE A 45 5.23 6.41 9.04
N ARG A 46 6.32 5.90 8.47
CA ARG A 46 7.69 6.19 8.95
C ARG A 46 8.03 7.67 8.93
N SER A 47 7.60 8.41 7.91
CA SER A 47 7.87 9.85 7.78
C SER A 47 6.99 10.74 8.66
N LEU A 48 5.97 10.16 9.31
CA LEU A 48 5.00 10.88 10.14
C LEU A 48 5.27 10.72 11.64
N ARG A 49 6.33 10.00 12.02
CA ARG A 49 6.73 9.74 13.41
C ARG A 49 7.78 10.72 13.91
#